data_AF-A0A377R3E7-F1
#
_entry.id   AF-A0A377R3E7-F1
#
_cell.length_a   1.000
_cell.length_b   1.000
_cell.length_c   1.000
_cell.angle_alpha   90.00
_cell.angle_beta   90.00
_cell.angle_gamma   90.00
#
_symmetry.space_group_name_H-M   'P 1'
#
loop_
_entity.id
_entity.type
_entity.pdbx_description
1 polymer ?
#
loop_
_entity_poly.entity_id
_entity_poly.type
_entity_poly.pdbx_seq_one_letter_code
_entity_poly.pdbx_strand_id
1 'polypeptide(L)'
;MQNAFQENDLPEREPETEEYLLDQPASRSVERGAAWVYEAFLLLREYWAAWAVIAAVLYVGEVVGLWLVTYTAGIGAAVYAMFMLFKAGGIAMAASAQEYEERPPRISDLFMIFDNKIFDFVFLLFLMAVFAGIWALLLFAIASTLLPGLTASPIAFALLLAFWLVSVQMLLGFAPILLFLQDENPPNAILSSIKTTAANILPIMLNGLIFVVITMPLMLLSAKLDGIASLVITAMLLAVNILSYLSTYAAYRDIWFEEGVRDEVTVGYR
;
A
#
# COMPACT_ATOMS: atom_id res chain seq x y z
N MET A 1 -63.46 28.44 11.06
CA MET A 1 -62.90 27.42 10.15
C MET A 1 -61.46 27.82 9.88
N GLN A 2 -60.54 27.21 10.62
CA GLN A 2 -59.10 27.39 10.52
C GLN A 2 -58.64 26.73 9.22
N ASN A 3 -58.06 27.51 8.32
CA ASN A 3 -57.25 26.94 7.25
C ASN A 3 -55.89 26.60 7.86
N ALA A 4 -55.70 25.31 8.11
CA ALA A 4 -54.43 24.70 8.44
C ALA A 4 -53.42 25.04 7.35
N PHE A 5 -52.41 25.83 7.69
CA PHE A 5 -51.17 25.88 6.93
C PHE A 5 -50.59 24.47 6.99
N GLN A 6 -50.55 23.79 5.85
CA GLN A 6 -49.72 22.61 5.67
C GLN A 6 -48.29 23.03 6.02
N GLU A 7 -47.77 22.52 7.13
CA GLU A 7 -46.34 22.38 7.33
C GLU A 7 -45.82 21.65 6.09
N ASN A 8 -45.03 22.35 5.29
CA ASN A 8 -44.19 21.71 4.30
C ASN A 8 -43.23 20.82 5.10
N ASP A 9 -43.52 19.52 5.15
CA ASP A 9 -42.52 18.48 5.35
C ASP A 9 -41.49 18.62 4.23
N LEU A 10 -40.55 19.55 4.40
CA LEU A 10 -39.29 19.48 3.70
C LEU A 10 -38.68 18.15 4.13
N PRO A 11 -38.26 17.27 3.20
CA PRO A 11 -37.55 16.06 3.59
C PRO A 11 -36.38 16.49 4.48
N GLU A 12 -36.28 15.92 5.69
CA GLU A 12 -35.10 16.05 6.52
C GLU A 12 -33.91 15.76 5.60
N ARG A 13 -33.14 16.81 5.25
CA ARG A 13 -31.88 16.62 4.56
C ARG A 13 -31.04 15.83 5.55
N GLU A 14 -30.82 14.55 5.26
CA GLU A 14 -29.80 13.78 5.96
C GLU A 14 -28.54 14.64 5.96
N PRO A 15 -27.90 14.85 7.13
CA PRO A 15 -26.70 15.66 7.19
C PRO A 15 -25.72 15.11 6.15
N GLU A 16 -25.30 15.96 5.21
CA GLU A 16 -24.24 15.59 4.26
C GLU A 16 -23.03 15.18 5.11
N THR A 17 -22.72 13.88 5.13
CA THR A 17 -21.53 13.37 5.78
C THR A 17 -20.35 13.65 4.85
N GLU A 18 -19.39 14.42 5.31
CA GLU A 18 -18.13 14.66 4.59
C GLU A 18 -17.04 13.84 5.28
N GLU A 19 -16.20 13.19 4.49
CA GLU A 19 -14.98 12.58 5.00
C GLU A 19 -13.96 13.67 5.32
N TYR A 20 -13.37 13.60 6.51
CA TYR A 20 -12.28 14.48 6.89
C TYR A 20 -11.01 13.68 7.23
N LEU A 21 -9.87 14.29 6.91
CA LEU A 21 -8.55 13.73 7.17
C LEU A 21 -8.17 13.93 8.65
N LEU A 22 -7.69 12.88 9.29
CA LEU A 22 -7.23 12.91 10.67
C LEU A 22 -5.79 13.44 10.81
N ASP A 23 -5.53 14.19 11.90
CA ASP A 23 -4.18 14.67 12.24
C ASP A 23 -3.22 13.55 12.70
N GLN A 24 -3.76 12.44 13.17
CA GLN A 24 -3.01 11.25 13.62
C GLN A 24 -3.72 10.00 13.14
N PRO A 25 -2.98 8.91 12.87
CA PRO A 25 -3.59 7.66 12.42
C PRO A 25 -4.49 7.10 13.51
N ALA A 26 -5.73 6.75 13.16
CA ALA A 26 -6.63 6.08 14.08
C ALA A 26 -6.13 4.64 14.38
N SER A 27 -6.38 4.17 15.60
CA SER A 27 -6.17 2.75 15.93
C SER A 27 -7.41 1.96 15.56
N ARG A 28 -7.22 0.89 14.78
CA ARG A 28 -8.30 0.03 14.28
C ARG A 28 -8.23 -1.36 14.93
N SER A 29 -9.40 -1.99 15.07
CA SER A 29 -9.50 -3.33 15.66
C SER A 29 -8.83 -4.37 14.75
N VAL A 30 -8.42 -5.50 15.33
CA VAL A 30 -7.68 -6.55 14.59
C VAL A 30 -8.48 -7.07 13.38
N GLU A 31 -9.80 -7.19 13.50
CA GLU A 31 -10.68 -7.69 12.44
C GLU A 31 -10.70 -6.78 11.19
N ARG A 32 -10.39 -5.48 11.34
CA ARG A 32 -10.25 -4.55 10.20
C ARG A 32 -9.15 -5.00 9.25
N GLY A 33 -8.12 -5.70 9.74
CA GLY A 33 -7.10 -6.30 8.89
C GLY A 33 -7.65 -7.23 7.80
N ALA A 34 -8.73 -7.97 8.09
CA ALA A 34 -9.42 -8.78 7.08
C ALA A 34 -10.39 -7.96 6.23
N ALA A 35 -11.02 -6.93 6.81
CA ALA A 35 -11.90 -6.01 6.10
C ALA A 35 -11.16 -5.25 4.99
N TRP A 36 -9.92 -4.80 5.21
CA TRP A 36 -9.10 -4.12 4.19
C TRP A 36 -8.85 -5.00 2.96
N VAL A 37 -8.67 -6.31 3.14
CA VAL A 37 -8.55 -7.26 2.02
C VAL A 37 -9.86 -7.36 1.24
N TYR A 38 -10.99 -7.35 1.94
CA TYR A 38 -12.31 -7.39 1.31
C TYR A 38 -12.61 -6.09 0.55
N GLU A 39 -12.36 -4.94 1.14
CA GLU A 39 -12.52 -3.61 0.51
C GLU A 39 -11.62 -3.50 -0.74
N ALA A 40 -10.37 -3.96 -0.64
CA ALA A 40 -9.46 -4.05 -1.80
C ALA A 40 -9.98 -4.99 -2.88
N PHE A 41 -10.63 -6.10 -2.51
CA PHE A 41 -11.25 -6.99 -3.47
C PHE A 41 -12.44 -6.33 -4.17
N LEU A 42 -13.20 -5.49 -3.48
CA LEU A 42 -14.28 -4.71 -4.10
C LEU A 42 -13.73 -3.73 -5.15
N LEU A 43 -12.66 -2.99 -4.82
CA LEU A 43 -11.96 -2.09 -5.75
C LEU A 43 -11.43 -2.85 -6.98
N LEU A 44 -10.80 -4.01 -6.76
CA LEU A 44 -10.28 -4.85 -7.83
C LEU A 44 -11.40 -5.37 -8.73
N ARG A 45 -12.50 -5.85 -8.13
CA ARG A 45 -13.62 -6.49 -8.83
C ARG A 45 -14.36 -5.52 -9.72
N GLU A 46 -14.54 -4.28 -9.28
CA GLU A 46 -15.27 -3.24 -10.00
C GLU A 46 -14.72 -3.03 -11.42
N TYR A 47 -13.39 -2.91 -11.55
CA TYR A 47 -12.70 -2.73 -12.84
C TYR A 47 -11.58 -3.77 -13.05
N TRP A 48 -11.90 -5.05 -12.87
CA TRP A 48 -10.92 -6.15 -12.91
C TRP A 48 -10.05 -6.17 -14.18
N ALA A 49 -10.63 -5.83 -15.34
CA ALA A 49 -9.91 -5.84 -16.61
C ALA A 49 -8.86 -4.72 -16.68
N ALA A 50 -9.17 -3.53 -16.14
CA ALA A 50 -8.24 -2.42 -16.08
C ALA A 50 -7.07 -2.72 -15.14
N TRP A 51 -7.38 -3.28 -13.96
CA TRP A 51 -6.37 -3.77 -13.03
C TRP A 51 -5.50 -4.89 -13.61
N ALA A 52 -6.06 -5.80 -14.40
CA ALA A 52 -5.29 -6.84 -15.08
C ALA A 52 -4.28 -6.25 -16.08
N VAL A 53 -4.65 -5.21 -16.82
CA VAL A 53 -3.74 -4.48 -17.72
C VAL A 53 -2.62 -3.80 -16.93
N ILE A 54 -2.96 -3.10 -15.85
CA ILE A 54 -1.96 -2.49 -14.95
C ILE A 54 -1.02 -3.56 -14.37
N ALA A 55 -1.56 -4.67 -13.90
CA ALA A 55 -0.79 -5.79 -13.36
C ALA A 55 0.20 -6.36 -14.39
N ALA A 56 -0.22 -6.51 -15.64
CA ALA A 56 0.64 -6.98 -16.71
C ALA A 56 1.79 -6.01 -17.01
N VAL A 57 1.51 -4.70 -17.07
CA VAL A 57 2.54 -3.67 -17.28
C VAL A 57 3.55 -3.65 -16.13
N LEU A 58 3.05 -3.68 -14.89
CA LEU A 58 3.91 -3.73 -13.70
C LEU A 58 4.70 -5.03 -13.63
N TYR A 59 4.14 -6.17 -14.06
CA TYR A 59 4.86 -7.43 -14.13
C TYR A 59 6.04 -7.37 -15.11
N VAL A 60 5.83 -6.78 -16.30
CA VAL A 60 6.93 -6.56 -17.24
C VAL A 60 8.01 -5.68 -16.61
N GLY A 61 7.61 -4.59 -15.93
CA GLY A 61 8.52 -3.73 -15.18
C GLY A 61 9.31 -4.48 -14.10
N GLU A 62 8.64 -5.35 -13.35
CA GLU A 62 9.25 -6.20 -12.32
C GLU A 62 10.30 -7.15 -12.91
N VAL A 63 9.96 -7.85 -14.00
CA VAL A 63 10.87 -8.78 -14.69
C VAL A 63 12.09 -8.04 -15.23
N VAL A 64 11.89 -6.88 -15.87
CA VAL A 64 12.99 -6.04 -16.37
C VAL A 64 13.84 -5.50 -15.22
N GLY A 65 13.23 -5.08 -14.13
CA GLY A 65 13.92 -4.60 -12.94
C GLY A 65 14.81 -5.67 -12.30
N LEU A 66 14.28 -6.87 -12.09
CA LEU A 66 15.05 -8.01 -11.57
C LEU A 66 16.19 -8.43 -12.51
N TRP A 67 15.94 -8.38 -13.82
CA TRP A 67 16.98 -8.58 -14.83
C TRP A 67 18.09 -7.53 -14.68
N LEU A 68 17.75 -6.24 -14.57
CA LEU A 68 18.74 -5.17 -14.37
C LEU A 68 19.57 -5.37 -13.10
N VAL A 69 18.93 -5.73 -11.98
CA VAL A 69 19.63 -6.05 -10.72
C VAL A 69 20.68 -7.14 -10.95
N THR A 70 20.30 -8.19 -11.66
CA THR A 70 21.17 -9.36 -11.92
C THR A 70 22.40 -9.00 -12.74
N TYR A 71 22.25 -8.17 -13.77
CA TYR A 71 23.32 -7.91 -14.76
C TYR A 71 24.09 -6.61 -14.55
N THR A 72 23.55 -5.65 -13.80
CA THR A 72 24.15 -4.32 -13.62
C THR A 72 24.47 -3.98 -12.15
N ALA A 73 24.24 -4.92 -11.24
CA ALA A 73 24.51 -4.81 -9.81
C ALA A 73 23.88 -3.54 -9.20
N GLY A 74 24.71 -2.64 -8.64
CA GLY A 74 24.25 -1.49 -7.85
C GLY A 74 23.33 -0.51 -8.60
N ILE A 75 23.57 -0.29 -9.90
CA ILE A 75 22.70 0.58 -10.71
C ILE A 75 21.32 -0.06 -10.89
N GLY A 76 21.30 -1.37 -11.21
CA GLY A 76 20.06 -2.13 -11.32
C GLY A 76 19.26 -2.16 -10.03
N ALA A 77 19.92 -2.29 -8.88
CA ALA A 77 19.29 -2.22 -7.56
C ALA A 77 18.63 -0.85 -7.30
N ALA A 78 19.29 0.25 -7.66
CA ALA A 78 18.71 1.59 -7.53
C ALA A 78 17.48 1.78 -8.42
N VAL A 79 17.56 1.37 -9.70
CA VAL A 79 16.42 1.45 -10.64
C VAL A 79 15.26 0.57 -10.18
N TYR A 80 15.54 -0.62 -9.65
CA TYR A 80 14.52 -1.49 -9.11
C TYR A 80 13.86 -0.91 -7.86
N ALA A 81 14.63 -0.28 -6.97
CA ALA A 81 14.07 0.41 -5.80
C ALA A 81 13.17 1.59 -6.21
N MET A 82 13.57 2.37 -7.23
CA MET A 82 12.70 3.39 -7.84
C MET A 82 11.42 2.78 -8.37
N PHE A 83 11.51 1.66 -9.10
CA PHE A 83 10.35 0.96 -9.63
C PHE A 83 9.40 0.48 -8.52
N MET A 84 9.93 -0.05 -7.41
CA MET A 84 9.11 -0.49 -6.28
C MET A 84 8.39 0.67 -5.60
N LEU A 85 9.04 1.83 -5.45
CA LEU A 85 8.39 3.04 -4.94
C LEU A 85 7.32 3.55 -5.90
N PHE A 86 7.62 3.58 -7.20
CA PHE A 86 6.67 3.92 -8.25
C PHE A 86 5.45 2.99 -8.24
N LYS A 87 5.66 1.68 -8.09
CA LYS A 87 4.61 0.68 -8.03
C LYS A 87 3.70 0.91 -6.81
N ALA A 88 4.29 1.12 -5.64
CA ALA A 88 3.53 1.34 -4.40
C ALA A 88 2.70 2.63 -4.44
N GLY A 89 3.34 3.75 -4.80
CA GLY A 89 2.65 5.04 -4.90
C GLY A 89 1.66 5.10 -6.07
N GLY A 90 2.07 4.61 -7.24
CA GLY A 90 1.27 4.64 -8.46
C GLY A 90 -0.02 3.81 -8.34
N ILE A 91 0.03 2.61 -7.76
CA ILE A 91 -1.19 1.82 -7.54
C ILE A 91 -2.14 2.56 -6.58
N ALA A 92 -1.62 3.20 -5.53
CA ALA A 92 -2.45 4.00 -4.62
C ALA A 92 -3.08 5.21 -5.33
N MET A 93 -2.34 5.91 -6.19
CA MET A 93 -2.90 6.99 -7.03
C MET A 93 -3.99 6.48 -7.96
N ALA A 94 -3.78 5.34 -8.62
CA ALA A 94 -4.78 4.76 -9.50
C ALA A 94 -6.04 4.29 -8.74
N ALA A 95 -5.88 3.75 -7.52
CA ALA A 95 -6.98 3.38 -6.65
C ALA A 95 -7.79 4.61 -6.21
N SER A 96 -7.10 5.68 -5.82
CA SER A 96 -7.71 6.96 -5.47
C SER A 96 -8.46 7.59 -6.64
N ALA A 97 -7.86 7.62 -7.83
CA ALA A 97 -8.52 8.11 -9.03
C ALA A 97 -9.76 7.27 -9.39
N GLN A 98 -9.72 5.94 -9.19
CA GLN A 98 -10.89 5.09 -9.38
C GLN A 98 -12.01 5.45 -8.40
N GLU A 99 -11.71 5.62 -7.12
CA GLU A 99 -12.69 5.88 -6.07
C GLU A 99 -13.33 7.27 -6.22
N TYR A 100 -12.54 8.33 -6.44
CA TYR A 100 -13.04 9.70 -6.48
C TYR A 100 -13.59 10.14 -7.85
N GLU A 101 -13.03 9.63 -8.95
CA GLU A 101 -13.50 9.98 -10.30
C GLU A 101 -14.49 8.96 -10.87
N GLU A 102 -14.83 7.91 -10.11
CA GLU A 102 -15.76 6.82 -10.46
C GLU A 102 -15.48 6.20 -11.85
N ARG A 103 -14.20 6.12 -12.23
CA ARG A 103 -13.77 5.65 -13.55
C ARG A 103 -12.79 4.48 -13.46
N PRO A 104 -12.64 3.69 -14.54
CA PRO A 104 -11.61 2.66 -14.57
C PRO A 104 -10.20 3.24 -14.35
N PRO A 105 -9.36 2.59 -13.55
CA PRO A 105 -7.98 3.00 -13.33
C PRO A 105 -7.19 2.88 -14.64
N ARG A 106 -6.33 3.86 -14.91
CA ARG A 106 -5.53 3.94 -16.12
C ARG A 106 -4.05 3.84 -15.79
N ILE A 107 -3.27 3.39 -16.76
CA ILE A 107 -1.79 3.40 -16.65
C ILE A 107 -1.29 4.83 -16.37
N SER A 108 -1.93 5.86 -16.94
CA SER A 108 -1.58 7.26 -16.67
C SER A 108 -1.69 7.65 -15.21
N ASP A 109 -2.64 7.07 -14.46
CA ASP A 109 -2.86 7.40 -13.06
C ASP A 109 -1.68 6.94 -12.19
N LEU A 110 -0.95 5.89 -12.62
CA LEU A 110 0.28 5.44 -11.95
C LEU A 110 1.38 6.52 -11.97
N PHE A 111 1.42 7.35 -13.01
CA PHE A 111 2.45 8.37 -13.21
C PHE A 111 2.13 9.70 -12.53
N MET A 112 0.93 9.87 -11.97
CA MET A 112 0.55 11.10 -11.25
C MET A 112 1.46 11.37 -10.04
N ILE A 113 2.16 10.35 -9.52
CA ILE A 113 3.18 10.52 -8.47
C ILE A 113 4.35 11.44 -8.88
N PHE A 114 4.52 11.69 -10.18
CA PHE A 114 5.57 12.57 -10.70
C PHE A 114 5.07 14.00 -10.97
N ASP A 115 3.76 14.27 -10.86
CA ASP A 115 3.19 15.60 -11.10
C ASP A 115 3.69 16.59 -10.05
N ASN A 116 4.73 17.35 -10.42
CA ASN A 116 5.45 18.29 -9.57
C ASN A 116 6.12 17.69 -8.31
N LYS A 117 6.13 16.37 -8.14
CA LYS A 117 6.69 15.67 -6.97
C LYS A 117 7.96 14.85 -7.25
N ILE A 118 8.63 15.05 -8.38
CA ILE A 118 9.80 14.24 -8.74
C ILE A 118 10.95 14.35 -7.71
N PHE A 119 11.16 15.54 -7.14
CA PHE A 119 12.18 15.74 -6.10
C PHE A 119 11.80 15.04 -4.80
N ASP A 120 10.53 15.13 -4.42
CA ASP A 120 10.00 14.46 -3.24
C ASP A 120 10.02 12.93 -3.38
N PHE A 121 9.74 12.41 -4.58
CA PHE A 121 9.89 11.00 -4.93
C PHE A 121 11.34 10.53 -4.71
N VAL A 122 12.31 11.25 -5.28
CA VAL A 122 13.74 10.90 -5.15
C VAL A 122 14.20 11.03 -3.70
N PHE A 123 13.73 12.06 -2.99
CA PHE A 123 14.11 12.26 -1.60
C PHE A 123 13.50 11.18 -0.68
N LEU A 124 12.24 10.82 -0.88
CA LEU A 124 11.61 9.71 -0.17
C LEU A 124 12.35 8.40 -0.43
N LEU A 125 12.68 8.11 -1.69
CA LEU A 125 13.46 6.92 -2.03
C LEU A 125 14.79 6.87 -1.28
N PHE A 126 15.52 7.99 -1.26
CA PHE A 126 16.77 8.10 -0.53
C PHE A 126 16.58 7.85 0.97
N LEU A 127 15.59 8.48 1.59
CA LEU A 127 15.30 8.31 3.02
C LEU A 127 14.88 6.88 3.36
N MET A 128 14.02 6.26 2.54
CA MET A 128 13.63 4.86 2.71
C MET A 128 14.83 3.91 2.56
N ALA A 129 15.73 4.17 1.61
CA ALA A 129 16.95 3.38 1.43
C ALA A 129 17.91 3.51 2.63
N VAL A 130 18.11 4.74 3.13
CA VAL A 130 18.92 5.01 4.33
C VAL A 130 18.29 4.33 5.54
N PHE A 131 16.99 4.47 5.75
CA PHE A 131 16.26 3.81 6.83
C PHE A 131 16.42 2.30 6.76
N ALA A 132 16.19 1.70 5.59
CA ALA A 132 16.30 0.27 5.38
C ALA A 132 17.73 -0.23 5.66
N GLY A 133 18.76 0.53 5.26
CA GLY A 133 20.16 0.25 5.57
C GLY A 133 20.48 0.33 7.07
N ILE A 134 20.04 1.39 7.75
CA ILE A 134 20.21 1.54 9.22
C ILE A 134 19.50 0.40 9.96
N TRP A 135 18.27 0.07 9.54
CA TRP A 135 17.50 -1.01 10.12
C TRP A 135 18.17 -2.38 9.92
N ALA A 136 18.76 -2.63 8.74
CA ALA A 136 19.54 -3.85 8.50
C ALA A 136 20.74 -3.96 9.46
N LEU A 137 21.49 -2.86 9.64
CA LEU A 137 22.63 -2.82 10.54
C LEU A 137 22.22 -3.07 12.01
N LEU A 138 21.11 -2.47 12.44
CA LEU A 138 20.56 -2.68 13.77
C LEU A 138 20.15 -4.14 13.99
N LEU A 139 19.40 -4.74 13.05
CA LEU A 139 18.99 -6.13 13.14
C LEU A 139 20.19 -7.08 13.15
N PHE A 140 21.21 -6.81 12.33
CA PHE A 140 22.44 -7.60 12.31
C PHE A 140 23.21 -7.50 13.64
N ALA A 141 23.29 -6.31 14.24
CA ALA A 141 23.91 -6.10 15.54
C ALA A 141 23.15 -6.87 16.64
N ILE A 142 21.83 -6.73 16.69
CA ILE A 142 20.96 -7.44 17.65
C ILE A 142 21.12 -8.96 17.49
N ALA A 143 21.04 -9.47 16.27
CA ALA A 143 21.19 -10.91 16.00
C ALA A 143 22.57 -11.43 16.43
N SER A 144 23.63 -10.66 16.17
CA SER A 144 25.00 -11.03 16.56
C SER A 144 25.20 -11.05 18.08
N THR A 145 24.49 -10.19 18.82
CA THR A 145 24.57 -10.13 20.29
C THR A 145 23.69 -11.19 20.96
N LEU A 146 22.43 -11.33 20.55
CA LEU A 146 21.45 -12.20 21.22
C LEU A 146 21.54 -13.66 20.78
N LEU A 147 22.01 -13.91 19.56
CA LEU A 147 22.03 -15.24 18.95
C LEU A 147 23.41 -15.51 18.33
N PRO A 148 24.48 -15.58 19.15
CA PRO A 148 25.82 -15.84 18.67
C PRO A 148 25.88 -17.18 17.93
N GLY A 149 26.28 -17.15 16.66
CA GLY A 149 26.31 -18.30 15.74
C GLY A 149 25.16 -18.34 14.74
N LEU A 150 24.09 -17.58 14.95
CA LEU A 150 23.01 -17.43 13.97
C LEU A 150 23.55 -16.72 12.72
N THR A 151 24.26 -15.60 12.87
CA THR A 151 24.80 -14.83 11.73
C THR A 151 25.86 -15.55 10.88
N ALA A 152 26.35 -16.71 11.31
CA ALA A 152 27.32 -17.53 10.58
C ALA A 152 26.69 -18.60 9.67
N SER A 153 25.38 -18.88 9.81
CA SER A 153 24.67 -19.88 9.01
C SER A 153 23.92 -19.24 7.83
N PRO A 154 24.01 -19.80 6.60
CA PRO A 154 23.23 -19.33 5.45
C PRO A 154 21.72 -19.30 5.68
N ILE A 155 21.19 -20.27 6.44
CA ILE A 155 19.75 -20.36 6.77
C ILE A 155 19.34 -19.18 7.64
N ALA A 156 20.15 -18.87 8.63
CA ALA A 156 19.91 -17.77 9.53
C ALA A 156 20.05 -16.40 8.84
N PHE A 157 21.01 -16.25 7.93
CA PHE A 157 21.11 -15.06 7.10
C PHE A 157 19.85 -14.87 6.25
N ALA A 158 19.33 -15.95 5.64
CA ALA A 158 18.08 -15.91 4.88
C ALA A 158 16.87 -15.53 5.75
N LEU A 159 16.77 -16.06 6.97
CA LEU A 159 15.71 -15.69 7.92
C LEU A 159 15.81 -14.22 8.37
N LEU A 160 17.02 -13.74 8.65
CA LEU A 160 17.26 -12.34 9.02
C LEU A 160 16.91 -11.39 7.86
N LEU A 161 17.26 -11.76 6.63
CA LEU A 161 16.91 -11.01 5.43
C LEU A 161 15.39 -10.97 5.20
N ALA A 162 14.71 -12.11 5.36
CA ALA A 162 13.25 -12.18 5.26
C ALA A 162 12.56 -11.31 6.33
N PHE A 163 13.03 -11.40 7.58
CA PHE A 163 12.52 -10.55 8.67
C PHE A 163 12.78 -9.06 8.42
N TRP A 164 13.96 -8.72 7.90
CA TRP A 164 14.28 -7.34 7.51
C TRP A 164 13.34 -6.83 6.42
N LEU A 165 13.14 -7.60 5.34
CA LEU A 165 12.23 -7.22 4.25
C LEU A 165 10.80 -6.99 4.76
N VAL A 166 10.27 -7.92 5.55
CA VAL A 166 8.91 -7.83 6.11
C VAL A 166 8.79 -6.62 7.04
N SER A 167 9.75 -6.42 7.94
CA SER A 167 9.70 -5.30 8.89
C SER A 167 9.83 -3.93 8.21
N VAL A 168 10.67 -3.80 7.18
CA VAL A 168 10.76 -2.56 6.38
C VAL A 168 9.45 -2.30 5.63
N GLN A 169 8.87 -3.33 4.99
CA GLN A 169 7.57 -3.19 4.32
C GLN A 169 6.46 -2.81 5.29
N MET A 170 6.43 -3.39 6.49
CA MET A 170 5.46 -3.02 7.51
C MET A 170 5.65 -1.57 7.98
N LEU A 171 6.88 -1.14 8.24
CA LEU A 171 7.16 0.19 8.79
C LEU A 171 6.99 1.32 7.77
N LEU A 172 7.38 1.08 6.51
CA LEU A 172 7.44 2.11 5.48
C LEU A 172 6.42 1.90 4.35
N GLY A 173 5.54 0.90 4.45
CA GLY A 173 4.56 0.57 3.42
C GLY A 173 3.56 1.69 3.13
N PHE A 174 3.25 2.53 4.12
CA PHE A 174 2.34 3.67 3.98
C PHE A 174 3.04 4.95 3.50
N ALA A 175 4.35 5.06 3.66
CA ALA A 175 5.11 6.25 3.29
C ALA A 175 4.86 6.75 1.84
N PRO A 176 4.84 5.91 0.78
CA PRO A 176 4.48 6.39 -0.56
C PRO A 176 3.05 6.93 -0.63
N ILE A 177 2.10 6.31 0.05
CA ILE A 177 0.70 6.71 0.02
C ILE A 177 0.53 8.08 0.69
N LEU A 178 1.16 8.26 1.86
CA LEU A 178 1.14 9.51 2.61
C LEU A 178 1.79 10.66 1.82
N LEU A 179 2.92 10.40 1.18
CA LEU A 179 3.59 11.40 0.32
C LEU A 179 2.71 11.83 -0.86
N PHE A 180 2.16 10.87 -1.60
CA PHE A 180 1.52 11.17 -2.88
C PHE A 180 0.05 11.58 -2.73
N LEU A 181 -0.71 10.95 -1.83
CA LEU A 181 -2.13 11.24 -1.63
C LEU A 181 -2.41 12.30 -0.55
N GLN A 182 -1.64 12.35 0.54
CA GLN A 182 -1.85 13.37 1.60
C GLN A 182 -0.96 14.60 1.45
N ASP A 183 -0.11 14.63 0.43
CA ASP A 183 0.83 15.72 0.21
C ASP A 183 1.78 15.98 1.41
N GLU A 184 2.04 14.94 2.21
CA GLU A 184 3.05 15.04 3.27
C GLU A 184 4.45 15.17 2.67
N ASN A 185 5.35 15.94 3.29
CA ASN A 185 6.75 15.94 2.87
C ASN A 185 7.43 14.58 3.17
N PRO A 186 8.54 14.21 2.49
CA PRO A 186 9.15 12.89 2.65
C PRO A 186 9.54 12.48 4.09
N PRO A 187 10.12 13.37 4.94
CA PRO A 187 10.39 13.03 6.34
C PRO A 187 9.12 12.77 7.15
N ASN A 188 8.06 13.57 6.95
CA ASN A 188 6.78 13.39 7.63
C ASN A 188 6.11 12.10 7.17
N ALA A 189 6.13 11.79 5.87
CA ALA A 189 5.59 10.54 5.32
C ALA A 189 6.19 9.29 5.97
N ILE A 190 7.50 9.30 6.23
CA ILE A 190 8.16 8.20 6.96
C ILE A 190 7.68 8.15 8.41
N LEU A 191 7.62 9.29 9.10
CA LEU A 191 7.21 9.34 10.50
C LEU A 191 5.73 8.92 10.66
N SER A 192 4.85 9.44 9.82
CA SER A 192 3.43 9.10 9.76
C SER A 192 3.23 7.64 9.37
N SER A 193 4.05 7.06 8.49
CA SER A 193 4.03 5.63 8.20
C SER A 193 4.39 4.80 9.43
N ILE A 194 5.44 5.17 10.17
CA ILE A 194 5.83 4.48 11.40
C ILE A 194 4.73 4.59 12.46
N LYS A 195 4.12 5.77 12.64
CA LYS A 195 3.00 5.98 13.55
C LYS A 195 1.78 5.13 13.17
N THR A 196 1.47 5.09 11.87
CA THR A 196 0.38 4.27 11.30
C THR A 196 0.59 2.81 11.66
N THR A 197 1.80 2.31 11.40
CA THR A 197 2.16 0.92 11.69
C THR A 197 2.15 0.61 13.19
N ALA A 198 2.64 1.52 14.03
CA ALA A 198 2.65 1.34 15.48
C ALA A 198 1.24 1.29 16.07
N ALA A 199 0.34 2.17 15.62
CA ALA A 199 -1.05 2.21 16.08
C ALA A 199 -1.90 1.02 15.58
N ASN A 200 -1.45 0.34 14.52
CA ASN A 200 -2.22 -0.68 13.80
C ASN A 200 -1.44 -1.98 13.57
N ILE A 201 -0.45 -2.29 14.43
CA ILE A 201 0.44 -3.43 14.22
C ILE A 201 -0.34 -4.76 14.11
N LEU A 202 -1.35 -4.97 14.96
CA LEU A 202 -2.14 -6.20 14.97
C LEU A 202 -3.00 -6.39 13.71
N PRO A 203 -3.84 -5.43 13.27
CA PRO A 203 -4.58 -5.59 12.01
C PRO A 203 -3.66 -5.67 10.79
N ILE A 204 -2.52 -4.94 10.76
CA ILE A 204 -1.53 -5.06 9.67
C ILE A 204 -0.92 -6.47 9.65
N MET A 205 -0.60 -7.06 10.81
CA MET A 205 -0.12 -8.44 10.88
C MET A 205 -1.16 -9.44 10.37
N LEU A 206 -2.45 -9.27 10.71
CA LEU A 206 -3.51 -10.12 10.17
C LEU A 206 -3.61 -9.99 8.65
N ASN A 207 -3.61 -8.77 8.12
CA ASN A 207 -3.61 -8.50 6.68
C ASN A 207 -2.43 -9.19 5.98
N GLY A 208 -1.21 -9.03 6.50
CA GLY A 208 -0.02 -9.69 5.99
C GLY A 208 -0.11 -11.23 6.05
N LEU A 209 -0.64 -11.79 7.14
CA LEU A 209 -0.83 -13.24 7.28
C LEU A 209 -1.80 -13.78 6.23
N ILE A 210 -2.89 -13.07 5.92
CA ILE A 210 -3.84 -13.46 4.86
C ILE A 210 -3.10 -13.56 3.51
N PHE A 211 -2.28 -12.56 3.16
CA PHE A 211 -1.51 -12.61 1.92
C PHE A 211 -0.45 -13.71 1.90
N VAL A 212 0.19 -14.02 3.03
CA VAL A 212 1.12 -15.16 3.12
C VAL A 212 0.39 -16.48 2.87
N VAL A 213 -0.78 -16.67 3.49
CA VAL A 213 -1.60 -17.89 3.35
C VAL A 213 -2.10 -18.07 1.91
N ILE A 214 -2.38 -16.99 1.19
CA ILE A 214 -2.82 -17.05 -0.22
C ILE A 214 -1.63 -17.22 -1.17
N THR A 215 -0.56 -16.45 -0.98
CA THR A 215 0.55 -16.36 -1.93
C THR A 215 1.43 -17.60 -1.88
N MET A 216 1.70 -18.16 -0.70
CA MET A 216 2.61 -19.31 -0.55
C MET A 216 2.13 -20.56 -1.32
N PRO A 217 0.87 -21.01 -1.21
CA PRO A 217 0.37 -22.11 -2.03
C PRO A 217 0.45 -21.84 -3.53
N LEU A 218 0.11 -20.62 -3.98
CA LEU A 218 0.17 -20.25 -5.39
C LEU A 218 1.61 -20.30 -5.92
N MET A 219 2.58 -19.80 -5.16
CA MET A 219 4.00 -19.90 -5.52
C MET A 219 4.46 -21.36 -5.60
N LEU A 220 4.11 -22.20 -4.62
CA LEU A 220 4.47 -23.62 -4.62
C LEU A 220 3.84 -24.40 -5.78
N LEU A 221 2.61 -24.04 -6.19
CA LEU A 221 1.95 -24.61 -7.36
C LEU A 221 2.62 -24.13 -8.65
N SER A 222 2.97 -22.85 -8.76
CA SER A 222 3.62 -22.28 -9.95
C SER A 222 4.94 -22.99 -10.28
N ALA A 223 5.69 -23.39 -9.27
CA ALA A 223 6.97 -24.09 -9.43
C ALA A 223 6.83 -25.55 -9.92
N LYS A 224 5.61 -26.11 -9.91
CA LYS A 224 5.33 -27.52 -10.24
C LYS A 224 4.49 -27.69 -11.50
N LEU A 225 3.95 -26.61 -12.04
CA LEU A 225 3.00 -26.64 -13.16
C LEU A 225 3.63 -26.04 -14.40
N ASP A 226 3.41 -26.71 -15.54
CA ASP A 226 3.89 -26.28 -16.86
C ASP A 226 2.72 -25.89 -17.78
N GLY A 227 3.04 -25.19 -18.86
CA GLY A 227 2.09 -24.82 -19.92
C GLY A 227 0.96 -23.89 -19.44
N ILE A 228 -0.28 -24.18 -19.86
CA ILE A 228 -1.45 -23.32 -19.57
C ILE A 228 -1.71 -23.21 -18.06
N ALA A 229 -1.51 -24.28 -17.30
CA ALA A 229 -1.72 -24.26 -15.86
C ALA A 229 -0.78 -23.28 -15.16
N SER A 230 0.48 -23.19 -15.60
CA SER A 230 1.45 -22.21 -15.11
C SER A 230 0.97 -20.78 -15.35
N LEU A 231 0.48 -20.48 -16.57
CA LEU A 231 -0.03 -19.16 -16.94
C LEU A 231 -1.21 -18.72 -16.06
N VAL A 232 -2.14 -19.65 -15.76
CA VAL A 232 -3.28 -19.37 -14.88
C VAL A 232 -2.80 -19.01 -13.46
N ILE A 233 -1.84 -19.76 -12.92
CA ILE A 233 -1.29 -19.47 -11.59
C ILE A 233 -0.51 -18.15 -11.58
N THR A 234 0.25 -17.85 -12.63
CA THR A 234 0.92 -16.54 -12.77
C THR A 234 -0.11 -15.41 -12.78
N ALA A 235 -1.20 -15.53 -13.54
CA ALA A 235 -2.26 -14.53 -13.55
C ALA A 235 -2.91 -14.35 -12.16
N MET A 236 -3.12 -15.45 -11.42
CA MET A 236 -3.60 -15.38 -10.03
C MET A 236 -2.60 -14.66 -9.10
N LEU A 237 -1.30 -14.96 -9.22
CA LEU A 237 -0.25 -14.26 -8.46
C LEU A 237 -0.22 -12.76 -8.76
N LEU A 238 -0.42 -12.37 -10.02
CA LEU A 238 -0.51 -10.96 -10.41
C LEU A 238 -1.73 -10.28 -9.80
N ALA A 239 -2.89 -10.94 -9.82
CA ALA A 239 -4.10 -10.43 -9.18
C ALA A 239 -3.91 -10.26 -7.67
N VAL A 240 -3.30 -11.25 -7.00
CA VAL A 240 -2.97 -11.18 -5.56
C VAL A 240 -1.97 -10.05 -5.27
N ASN A 241 -1.01 -9.82 -6.17
CA ASN A 241 -0.07 -8.72 -6.01
C ASN A 241 -0.77 -7.36 -6.07
N ILE A 242 -1.62 -7.10 -7.07
CA ILE A 242 -2.43 -5.86 -7.09
C ILE A 242 -3.30 -5.77 -5.84
N LEU A 243 -3.98 -6.85 -5.46
CA LEU A 243 -4.84 -6.89 -4.29
C LEU A 243 -4.10 -6.48 -3.00
N SER A 244 -2.81 -6.84 -2.85
CA SER A 244 -2.00 -6.43 -1.70
C SER A 244 -1.74 -4.93 -1.64
N TYR A 245 -1.50 -4.28 -2.78
CA TYR A 245 -1.34 -2.82 -2.83
C TYR A 245 -2.67 -2.11 -2.60
N LEU A 246 -3.77 -2.62 -3.18
CA LEU A 246 -5.12 -2.12 -2.93
C LEU A 246 -5.54 -2.29 -1.46
N SER A 247 -5.12 -3.37 -0.79
CA SER A 247 -5.36 -3.56 0.64
C SER A 247 -4.60 -2.53 1.48
N THR A 248 -3.41 -2.12 1.05
CA THR A 248 -2.68 -1.03 1.72
C THR A 248 -3.39 0.31 1.51
N TYR A 249 -3.94 0.55 0.33
CA TYR A 249 -4.78 1.72 0.04
C TYR A 249 -6.08 1.74 0.88
N ALA A 250 -6.80 0.61 0.95
CA ALA A 250 -7.99 0.47 1.78
C ALA A 250 -7.68 0.70 3.27
N ALA A 251 -6.58 0.12 3.77
CA ALA A 251 -6.11 0.36 5.13
C ALA A 251 -5.77 1.85 5.36
N TYR A 252 -5.16 2.51 4.38
CA TYR A 252 -4.87 3.94 4.45
C TYR A 252 -6.17 4.77 4.59
N ARG A 253 -7.18 4.48 3.76
CA ARG A 253 -8.48 5.16 3.82
C ARG A 253 -9.15 4.95 5.18
N ASP A 254 -9.19 3.71 5.66
CA ASP A 254 -9.78 3.37 6.96
C ASP A 254 -9.04 4.01 8.15
N ILE A 255 -7.71 4.13 8.10
CA ILE A 255 -6.92 4.63 9.23
C ILE A 255 -6.92 6.16 9.31
N TRP A 256 -6.93 6.85 8.17
CA TRP A 256 -6.70 8.28 8.10
C TRP A 256 -7.94 9.12 7.83
N PHE A 257 -9.07 8.51 7.46
CA PHE A 257 -10.32 9.23 7.22
C PHE A 257 -11.42 8.74 8.16
N GLU A 258 -12.29 9.67 8.54
CA GLU A 258 -13.53 9.37 9.26
C GLU A 258 -14.70 10.14 8.64
N GLU A 259 -15.88 9.53 8.69
CA GLU A 259 -17.13 10.20 8.31
C GLU A 259 -17.54 11.16 9.44
N GLY A 260 -17.65 12.44 9.10
CA GLY A 260 -18.11 13.49 10.02
C GLY A 260 -19.39 14.15 9.50
N VAL A 261 -20.22 14.64 10.42
CA VAL A 261 -21.32 15.55 10.07
C VAL A 261 -20.70 16.89 9.69
N ARG A 262 -21.05 17.42 8.51
CA ARG A 262 -20.57 18.72 8.04
C ARG A 262 -20.86 19.82 9.06
N ASP A 263 -19.82 20.30 9.74
CA ASP A 263 -19.92 21.44 10.65
C ASP A 263 -20.04 22.71 9.79
N GLU A 264 -21.12 23.48 9.93
CA GLU A 264 -21.38 24.70 9.13
C GLU A 264 -20.30 25.79 9.31
N VAL A 265 -19.32 25.59 10.22
CA VAL A 265 -18.38 26.61 10.68
C VAL A 265 -16.97 26.46 10.07
N THR A 266 -16.59 25.30 9.54
CA THR A 266 -15.24 25.10 8.95
C THR A 266 -15.27 25.16 7.44
N VAL A 267 -15.54 26.37 6.91
CA VAL A 267 -15.21 26.70 5.53
C VAL A 267 -13.69 26.84 5.41
N GLY A 268 -13.06 25.88 4.74
CA GLY A 268 -11.83 26.13 4.00
C GLY A 268 -10.67 25.24 4.36
N TYR A 269 -10.62 24.06 3.76
CA TYR A 269 -9.42 23.60 3.06
C TYR A 269 -9.89 22.86 1.80
N ARG A 270 -9.65 23.48 0.64
CA ARG A 270 -9.63 22.86 -0.68
C ARG A 270 -8.17 22.77 -1.11
#